data_AF-A0A1A8HWI8-F1
#
_entry.id   AF-A0A1A8HWI8-F1
#
_cell.length_a   1.000
_cell.length_b   1.000
_cell.length_c   1.000
_cell.angle_alpha   90.00
_cell.angle_beta   90.00
_cell.angle_gamma   90.00
#
_symmetry.space_group_name_H-M   'P 1'
#
loop_
_entity.id
_entity.type
_entity.pdbx_description
1 polymer ?
#
loop_
_entity_poly.entity_id
_entity_poly.type
_entity_poly.pdbx_seq_one_letter_code
_entity_poly.pdbx_strand_id
1 'polypeptide(L)'
;MDTLEEVVLHEGDAAIFKLALVCSTFRDLVSTEYFRRRAHFKWLHSVCTWSRFSEQYREQYFNMYSAEICLQCGDQYKHGPGGYVGRGRRGELRPLYSEEMLPGYCSHFCSQMSN
;
A
#
# COMPACT_ATOMS: atom_id res chain seq x y z
N MET A 1 -18.72 0.05 -7.28
CA MET A 1 -17.39 0.42 -6.75
C MET A 1 -16.57 -0.81 -6.37
N ASP A 2 -17.18 -1.85 -5.78
CA ASP A 2 -16.44 -3.03 -5.32
C ASP A 2 -15.62 -3.74 -6.41
N THR A 3 -16.11 -3.82 -7.65
CA THR A 3 -15.36 -4.45 -8.76
C THR A 3 -13.99 -3.81 -9.02
N LEU A 4 -13.89 -2.48 -8.97
CA LEU A 4 -12.62 -1.79 -9.23
C LEU A 4 -11.65 -1.91 -8.06
N GLU A 5 -12.17 -1.94 -6.83
CA GLU A 5 -11.36 -2.23 -5.65
C GLU A 5 -10.80 -3.66 -5.70
N GLU A 6 -11.60 -4.63 -6.15
CA GLU A 6 -11.13 -6.01 -6.35
C GLU A 6 -10.03 -6.09 -7.42
N VAL A 7 -10.13 -5.33 -8.52
CA VAL A 7 -9.05 -5.23 -9.52
C VAL A 7 -7.77 -4.68 -8.88
N VAL A 8 -7.87 -3.61 -8.08
CA VAL A 8 -6.72 -3.05 -7.36
C VAL A 8 -6.14 -4.03 -6.36
N LEU A 9 -6.97 -4.78 -5.61
CA LEU A 9 -6.48 -5.80 -4.69
C LEU A 9 -5.83 -6.98 -5.41
N HIS A 10 -6.28 -7.32 -6.61
CA HIS A 10 -5.71 -8.42 -7.38
C HIS A 10 -4.36 -8.06 -8.01
N GLU A 11 -4.24 -6.85 -8.55
CA GLU A 11 -3.08 -6.41 -9.33
C GLU A 11 -2.12 -5.47 -8.57
N GLY A 12 -2.54 -4.94 -7.42
CA GLY A 12 -1.85 -3.89 -6.67
C GLY A 12 -2.16 -2.48 -7.19
N ASP A 13 -1.54 -1.48 -6.56
CA ASP A 13 -1.77 -0.05 -6.80
C ASP A 13 -1.45 0.38 -8.23
N ALA A 14 -0.61 -0.38 -8.96
CA ALA A 14 -0.38 -0.14 -10.38
C ALA A 14 -1.69 -0.19 -11.20
N ALA A 15 -2.70 -0.93 -10.73
CA ALA A 15 -4.02 -0.94 -11.35
C ALA A 15 -4.74 0.40 -11.26
N ILE A 16 -4.46 1.24 -10.25
CA ILE A 16 -5.05 2.58 -10.15
C ILE A 16 -4.68 3.40 -11.39
N PHE A 17 -3.41 3.37 -11.78
CA PHE A 17 -2.95 4.05 -13.00
C PHE A 17 -3.51 3.41 -14.26
N LYS A 18 -3.53 2.07 -14.35
CA LYS A 18 -4.12 1.37 -15.50
C LYS A 18 -5.60 1.74 -15.68
N LEU A 19 -6.38 1.72 -14.61
CA LEU A 19 -7.79 2.10 -14.62
C LEU A 19 -7.99 3.57 -14.99
N ALA A 20 -7.13 4.46 -14.50
CA ALA A 20 -7.16 5.87 -14.85
C ALA A 20 -6.90 6.15 -16.35
N LEU A 21 -6.19 5.25 -17.03
CA LEU A 21 -5.94 5.36 -18.48
C LEU A 21 -7.11 4.87 -19.33
N VAL A 22 -8.07 4.13 -18.76
CA VAL A 22 -9.21 3.57 -19.51
C VAL A 22 -10.18 4.66 -19.98
N CYS A 23 -10.63 5.53 -19.06
CA CYS A 23 -11.51 6.65 -19.37
C CYS A 23 -11.47 7.72 -18.27
N SER A 24 -11.98 8.92 -18.58
CA SER A 24 -12.05 10.04 -17.62
C SER A 24 -12.85 9.68 -16.37
N THR A 25 -13.99 8.98 -16.51
CA THR A 25 -14.81 8.56 -15.37
C THR A 25 -14.04 7.66 -14.41
N PHE A 26 -13.25 6.71 -14.92
CA PHE A 26 -12.44 5.83 -14.08
C PHE A 26 -11.30 6.60 -13.44
N ARG A 27 -10.60 7.45 -14.18
CA ARG A 27 -9.57 8.34 -13.64
C ARG A 27 -10.10 9.16 -12.47
N ASP A 28 -11.23 9.83 -12.66
CA ASP A 28 -11.78 10.73 -11.64
C ASP A 28 -12.19 9.92 -10.41
N LEU A 29 -12.78 8.73 -10.59
CA LEU A 29 -13.14 7.82 -9.50
C LEU A 29 -11.91 7.30 -8.72
N VAL A 30 -10.91 6.74 -9.40
CA VAL A 30 -9.73 6.12 -8.74
C VAL A 30 -8.75 7.15 -8.19
N SER A 31 -8.88 8.41 -8.60
CA SER A 31 -8.13 9.54 -8.04
C SER A 31 -8.75 10.10 -6.75
N THR A 32 -9.99 9.73 -6.42
CA THR A 32 -10.62 10.16 -5.16
C THR A 32 -9.91 9.58 -3.95
N GLU A 33 -9.78 10.38 -2.90
CA GLU A 33 -9.30 9.91 -1.60
C GLU A 33 -10.17 8.77 -1.07
N TYR A 34 -11.50 8.88 -1.23
CA TYR A 34 -12.45 7.87 -0.79
C TYR A 34 -12.15 6.47 -1.39
N PHE A 35 -11.94 6.39 -2.69
CA PHE A 35 -11.62 5.12 -3.36
C PHE A 35 -10.27 4.56 -2.88
N ARG A 36 -9.23 5.41 -2.84
CA ARG A 36 -7.88 5.00 -2.42
C ARG A 36 -7.87 4.51 -0.96
N ARG A 37 -8.61 5.19 -0.10
CA ARG A 37 -8.80 4.83 1.31
C ARG A 37 -9.47 3.47 1.45
N ARG A 38 -10.55 3.23 0.72
CA ARG A 38 -11.24 1.93 0.73
C ARG A 38 -10.34 0.79 0.25
N ALA A 39 -9.67 0.96 -0.89
CA ALA A 39 -8.75 -0.04 -1.43
C ALA A 39 -7.60 -0.34 -0.45
N HIS A 40 -7.04 0.69 0.18
CA HIS A 40 -5.99 0.56 1.18
C HIS A 40 -6.43 -0.23 2.42
N PHE A 41 -7.55 0.13 3.03
CA PHE A 41 -8.01 -0.58 4.23
C PHE A 41 -8.43 -2.03 3.94
N LYS A 42 -8.98 -2.30 2.74
CA LYS A 42 -9.18 -3.68 2.28
C LYS A 42 -7.85 -4.45 2.14
N TRP A 43 -6.80 -3.80 1.65
CA TRP A 43 -5.46 -4.39 1.59
C TRP A 43 -4.91 -4.67 3.00
N LEU A 44 -4.99 -3.72 3.94
CA LEU A 44 -4.56 -3.92 5.33
C LEU A 44 -5.27 -5.13 5.96
N HIS A 45 -6.59 -5.25 5.78
CA HIS A 45 -7.35 -6.43 6.25
C HIS A 45 -6.90 -7.75 5.61
N SER A 46 -6.32 -7.71 4.41
CA SER A 46 -5.83 -8.91 3.73
C SER A 46 -4.47 -9.40 4.22
N VAL A 47 -3.65 -8.52 4.80
CA VAL A 47 -2.30 -8.85 5.29
C VAL A 47 -2.26 -9.09 6.80
N CYS A 48 -3.30 -8.67 7.53
CA CYS A 48 -3.31 -8.72 8.99
C CYS A 48 -4.73 -8.85 9.54
N THR A 49 -4.91 -9.70 10.56
CA THR A 49 -6.18 -9.85 11.29
C THR A 49 -6.27 -8.81 12.42
N TRP A 50 -6.60 -7.58 12.07
CA TRP A 50 -6.60 -6.42 12.98
C TRP A 50 -7.43 -6.58 14.26
N SER A 51 -8.48 -7.40 14.24
CA SER A 51 -9.31 -7.68 15.42
C SER A 51 -8.56 -8.39 16.56
N ARG A 52 -7.38 -8.95 16.29
CA ARG A 52 -6.53 -9.61 17.29
C ARG A 52 -5.63 -8.64 18.06
N PHE A 53 -5.55 -7.38 17.64
CA PHE A 53 -4.68 -6.37 18.22
C PHE A 53 -5.44 -5.42 19.14
N SER A 54 -4.74 -4.81 20.10
CA SER A 54 -5.30 -3.81 20.99
C SER A 54 -5.81 -2.58 20.21
N GLU A 55 -6.70 -1.80 20.81
CA GLU A 55 -7.15 -0.53 20.25
C GLU A 55 -5.97 0.42 19.98
N GLN A 56 -5.08 0.58 20.97
CA GLN A 56 -3.87 1.38 20.83
C GLN A 56 -3.00 0.96 19.64
N TYR A 57 -2.83 -0.35 19.42
CA TYR A 57 -2.05 -0.86 18.27
C TYR A 57 -2.75 -0.53 16.93
N ARG A 58 -4.08 -0.65 16.88
CA ARG A 58 -4.85 -0.30 15.68
C ARG A 58 -4.78 1.21 15.40
N GLU A 59 -4.88 2.06 16.41
CA GLU A 59 -4.75 3.52 16.26
C GLU A 59 -3.37 3.92 15.73
N GLN A 60 -2.33 3.16 16.06
CA GLN A 60 -0.97 3.45 15.61
C GLN A 60 -0.69 2.93 14.19
N TYR A 61 -1.18 1.73 13.84
CA TYR A 61 -0.74 1.02 12.64
C TYR A 61 -1.82 0.83 11.57
N PHE A 62 -3.10 0.93 11.90
CA PHE A 62 -4.22 0.84 10.96
C PHE A 62 -4.55 2.23 10.38
N ASN A 63 -3.58 2.86 9.75
CA ASN A 63 -3.67 4.23 9.25
C ASN A 63 -3.49 4.30 7.73
N MET A 64 -3.77 5.49 7.18
CA MET A 64 -3.42 5.78 5.79
C MET A 64 -1.90 5.76 5.59
N TYR A 65 -1.50 5.35 4.39
CA TYR A 65 -0.11 5.28 3.95
C TYR A 65 0.35 6.61 3.35
N SER A 66 1.66 6.86 3.38
CA SER A 66 2.31 7.80 2.45
C SER A 66 2.72 7.04 1.18
N ALA A 67 2.52 7.65 0.01
CA ALA A 67 3.00 7.11 -1.25
C ALA A 67 4.42 7.62 -1.50
N GLU A 68 5.38 6.71 -1.61
CA GLU A 68 6.80 7.04 -1.74
C GLU A 68 7.42 6.34 -2.96
N ILE A 69 8.56 6.85 -3.42
CA ILE A 69 9.35 6.28 -4.52
C ILE A 69 10.62 5.69 -3.91
N CYS A 70 10.90 4.44 -4.24
CA CYS A 70 12.09 3.76 -3.75
C CYS A 70 13.34 4.35 -4.39
N LEU A 71 14.31 4.77 -3.57
CA LEU A 71 15.57 5.35 -4.03
C LEU A 71 16.42 4.37 -4.86
N GLN A 72 16.25 3.06 -4.64
CA GLN A 72 17.05 2.04 -5.33
C GLN A 72 16.42 1.52 -6.63
N CYS A 73 15.14 1.12 -6.60
CA CYS A 73 14.48 0.52 -7.77
C CYS A 73 13.56 1.48 -8.52
N GLY A 74 13.32 2.69 -7.99
CA GLY A 74 12.40 3.66 -8.59
C GLY A 74 10.91 3.30 -8.47
N ASP A 75 10.57 2.18 -7.85
CA ASP A 75 9.18 1.76 -7.71
C ASP A 75 8.42 2.64 -6.72
N GLN A 76 7.17 2.97 -7.06
CA GLN A 76 6.24 3.54 -6.11
C GLN A 76 5.73 2.46 -5.14
N TYR A 77 5.66 2.79 -3.86
CA TYR A 77 5.18 1.90 -2.81
C TYR A 77 4.39 2.63 -1.73
N LYS A 78 3.56 1.88 -1.00
CA LYS A 78 2.90 2.34 0.21
C LYS A 78 3.86 2.25 1.38
N HIS A 79 4.14 3.37 2.02
CA HIS A 79 4.80 3.41 3.32
C HIS A 79 3.73 3.55 4.39
N GLY A 80 3.47 2.45 5.10
CA GLY A 80 2.64 2.44 6.31
C GLY A 80 3.49 2.41 7.58
N PRO A 81 3.00 2.99 8.69
CA PRO A 81 3.68 2.92 9.98
C PRO A 81 3.89 1.47 10.42
N GLY A 82 4.96 1.16 11.16
CA GLY A 82 5.21 -0.18 11.71
C GLY A 82 5.59 -1.25 10.69
N GLY A 83 6.17 -0.86 9.56
CA GLY A 83 6.64 -1.79 8.53
C GLY A 83 5.53 -2.32 7.62
N TYR A 84 4.33 -1.75 7.65
CA TYR A 84 3.25 -2.09 6.71
C TYR A 84 3.53 -1.49 5.34
N VAL A 85 4.48 -2.09 4.63
CA VAL A 85 4.96 -1.65 3.32
C VAL A 85 4.51 -2.61 2.24
N GLY A 86 4.10 -2.07 1.08
CA GLY A 86 3.66 -2.92 -0.01
C GLY A 86 3.17 -2.15 -1.23
N ARG A 87 2.63 -2.88 -2.20
CA ARG A 87 2.03 -2.33 -3.42
C ARG A 87 0.51 -2.53 -3.47
N GLY A 88 -0.15 -2.73 -2.32
CA GLY A 88 -1.61 -2.84 -2.25
C GLY A 88 -2.22 -4.15 -2.79
N ARG A 89 -1.39 -5.12 -3.23
CA ARG A 89 -1.86 -6.43 -3.68
C ARG A 89 -2.27 -7.29 -2.48
N ARG A 90 -3.40 -7.98 -2.60
CA ARG A 90 -4.02 -8.81 -1.56
C ARG A 90 -3.01 -9.82 -0.99
N GLY A 91 -2.86 -9.81 0.32
CA GLY A 91 -1.96 -10.72 1.04
C GLY A 91 -0.47 -10.44 0.81
N GLU A 92 -0.10 -9.44 0.00
CA GLU A 92 1.29 -9.08 -0.24
C GLU A 92 1.73 -7.97 0.72
N LEU A 93 2.59 -8.35 1.65
CA LEU A 93 3.38 -7.43 2.48
C LEU A 93 4.83 -7.54 2.02
N ARG A 94 5.51 -6.41 1.80
CA ARG A 94 6.94 -6.42 1.50
C ARG A 94 7.71 -6.51 2.80
N PRO A 95 8.57 -7.54 2.98
CA PRO A 95 9.30 -7.70 4.22
C PRO A 95 10.31 -6.56 4.39
N LEU A 96 10.11 -5.79 5.45
CA LEU A 96 11.17 -5.05 6.13
C LEU A 96 11.43 -5.81 7.43
N TYR A 97 12.61 -6.43 7.54
CA TYR A 97 13.03 -7.17 8.73
C TYR A 97 13.66 -6.25 9.79
N SER A 98 13.18 -4.99 9.90
CA SER A 98 13.67 -4.02 10.87
C SER A 98 12.51 -3.20 11.43
N GLU A 99 12.53 -2.97 12.76
CA GLU A 99 11.58 -2.08 13.44
C GLU A 99 11.79 -0.61 13.04
N GLU A 100 13.03 -0.26 12.69
CA GLU A 100 13.39 1.02 12.11
C GLU A 100 13.30 0.92 10.58
N MET A 101 12.27 1.56 10.03
CA MET A 101 12.18 1.75 8.58
C MET A 101 13.31 2.66 8.12
N LEU A 102 14.18 2.17 7.23
CA LEU A 102 15.08 3.04 6.49
C LEU A 102 14.23 3.88 5.50
N PRO A 103 14.14 5.21 5.69
CA PRO A 103 13.31 6.05 4.84
C PRO A 103 13.77 5.95 3.38
N GLY A 104 12.81 5.91 2.45
CA GLY A 104 13.08 5.92 1.01
C GLY A 104 13.33 4.55 0.36
N TYR A 105 13.20 3.43 1.08
CA TYR A 105 13.35 2.09 0.50
C TYR A 105 12.08 1.24 0.65
N CYS A 106 11.68 0.57 -0.44
CA CYS A 106 10.46 -0.23 -0.48
C CYS A 106 10.60 -1.66 0.09
N SER A 107 11.82 -2.07 0.44
CA SER A 107 12.14 -3.37 1.02
C SER A 107 13.55 -3.37 1.62
N HIS A 108 13.80 -4.31 2.52
CA HIS A 108 15.13 -4.51 3.10
C HIS A 108 16.19 -4.84 2.04
N PHE A 109 15.80 -5.52 0.96
CA PHE A 109 16.70 -5.80 -0.16
C PHE A 109 17.13 -4.51 -0.88
N CYS A 110 16.20 -3.59 -1.12
CA CYS A 110 16.52 -2.31 -1.74
C CYS A 110 17.45 -1.46 -0.88
N SER A 111 17.30 -1.49 0.45
CA SER A 111 18.20 -0.74 1.35
C SER A 111 19.61 -1.33 1.47
N GLN A 112 19.79 -2.61 1.15
CA GLN A 112 21.13 -3.23 1.18
C GLN A 112 21.91 -3.08 -0.13
N MET A 113 21.25 -2.71 -1.23
CA MET A 113 21.90 -2.51 -2.53
C MET A 113 22.35 -1.07 -2.78
N SER A 114 21.99 -0.13 -1.91
CA SER A 114 22.53 1.22 -1.91
C SER A 114 23.93 1.21 -1.28
N ASN A 115 24.93 0.78 -2.05
CA ASN A 115 26.35 1.01 -1.75
C ASN A 115 26.78 2.36 -2.34
#